data_AF-A0A7S2IWS2-F1
#
_entry.id   AF-A0A7S2IWS2-F1
#
_cell.length_a   1.000
_cell.length_b   1.000
_cell.length_c   1.000
_cell.angle_alpha   90.00
_cell.angle_beta   90.00
_cell.angle_gamma   90.00
#
_symmetry.space_group_name_H-M   'P 1'
#
loop_
_entity.id
_entity.type
_entity.pdbx_description
1 polymer ?
#
loop_
_entity_poly.entity_id
_entity_poly.type
_entity_poly.pdbx_seq_one_letter_code
_entity_poly.pdbx_strand_id
1 'polypeptide(L)'
;VGYLNGMSSLIQSGVSDRCDDGKSLGVYVSLPDDGTFRMVCPQGRLTWPGAGTPNATLEELNVLLTGGRMTPVAKDVVRRAYEEAPKGQELQRAQQAAVMTAEFNTLGAPLPR
;
A
#
# COMPACT_ATOMS: atom_id res chain seq x y z
N VAL A 1 -14.08 -8.72 -6.36
CA VAL A 1 -14.06 -7.36 -6.95
C VAL A 1 -13.81 -6.27 -5.90
N GLY A 2 -14.52 -6.27 -4.76
CA GLY A 2 -14.35 -5.24 -3.72
C GLY A 2 -12.93 -5.08 -3.13
N TYR A 3 -12.23 -6.18 -2.85
CA TYR A 3 -10.88 -6.13 -2.26
C TYR A 3 -9.85 -5.40 -3.14
N LEU A 4 -9.69 -5.82 -4.39
CA LEU A 4 -8.72 -5.21 -5.31
C LEU A 4 -9.06 -3.74 -5.61
N ASN A 5 -10.36 -3.41 -5.69
CA ASN A 5 -10.78 -2.02 -5.84
C ASN A 5 -10.42 -1.20 -4.60
N GLY A 6 -10.63 -1.73 -3.40
CA GLY A 6 -10.23 -1.08 -2.15
C GLY A 6 -8.72 -0.85 -2.05
N MET A 7 -7.91 -1.85 -2.42
CA MET A 7 -6.45 -1.71 -2.47
C MET A 7 -6.00 -0.68 -3.51
N SER A 8 -6.64 -0.65 -4.68
CA SER A 8 -6.36 0.36 -5.71
C SER A 8 -6.72 1.77 -5.23
N SER A 9 -7.87 1.95 -4.57
CA SER A 9 -8.26 3.25 -3.98
C SER A 9 -7.29 3.68 -2.88
N LEU A 10 -6.83 2.75 -2.04
CA LEU A 10 -5.84 3.04 -1.00
C LEU A 10 -4.51 3.54 -1.60
N ILE A 11 -4.03 2.90 -2.67
CA ILE A 11 -2.79 3.31 -3.34
C ILE A 11 -2.98 4.64 -4.09
N GLN A 12 -4.17 4.86 -4.66
CA GLN A 12 -4.47 6.06 -5.45
C GLN A 12 -4.71 7.31 -4.60
N SER A 13 -5.42 7.16 -3.49
CA SER A 13 -6.00 8.27 -2.72
C SER A 13 -5.63 8.23 -1.24
N GLY A 14 -4.86 7.22 -0.80
CA GLY A 14 -4.40 7.10 0.57
C GLY A 14 -5.51 6.79 1.58
N VAL A 15 -5.14 6.88 2.86
CA VAL A 15 -6.10 6.93 3.97
C VAL A 15 -6.46 8.38 4.28
N SER A 16 -7.72 8.63 4.60
CA SER A 16 -8.22 9.96 4.92
C SER A 16 -8.66 10.03 6.38
N ASP A 17 -8.53 11.22 6.98
CA ASP A 17 -9.18 11.55 8.25
C ASP A 17 -10.67 11.90 8.08
N ARG A 18 -11.18 11.81 6.84
CA ARG A 18 -12.58 11.99 6.45
C ARG A 18 -13.10 10.75 5.74
N CYS A 19 -13.89 9.96 6.46
CA CYS A 19 -14.44 8.71 5.94
C CYS A 19 -15.58 8.90 4.91
N ASP A 20 -16.08 10.14 4.71
CA ASP A 20 -17.21 10.45 3.81
C ASP A 20 -16.81 11.14 2.49
N ASP A 21 -15.51 11.24 2.17
CA ASP A 21 -15.07 11.98 0.97
C ASP A 21 -15.30 11.24 -0.36
N GLY A 22 -15.67 9.95 -0.29
CA GLY A 22 -15.97 9.09 -1.44
C GLY A 22 -14.76 8.77 -2.33
N LYS A 23 -13.55 9.15 -1.93
CA LYS A 23 -12.33 9.01 -2.73
C LYS A 23 -11.23 8.24 -2.01
N SER A 24 -11.08 8.44 -0.71
CA SER A 24 -10.03 7.85 0.11
C SER A 24 -10.56 6.71 0.98
N LEU A 25 -9.66 5.83 1.41
CA LEU A 25 -10.03 4.74 2.31
C LEU A 25 -10.11 5.24 3.75
N GLY A 26 -11.19 4.91 4.45
CA GLY A 26 -11.36 5.23 5.87
C GLY A 26 -12.23 4.18 6.55
N VAL A 27 -12.02 3.99 7.85
CA VAL A 27 -12.88 3.15 8.69
C VAL A 27 -13.42 4.01 9.82
N TYR A 28 -14.75 4.05 9.93
CA TYR A 28 -15.42 4.67 11.05
C TYR A 28 -15.19 3.87 12.32
N VAL A 29 -14.67 4.54 13.34
CA VAL A 29 -14.58 3.97 14.69
C VAL A 29 -15.29 4.89 15.68
N SER A 30 -15.93 4.27 16.67
CA SER A 30 -16.55 4.96 17.79
C SER A 30 -15.59 4.94 18.97
N LEU A 31 -15.14 6.10 19.42
CA LEU A 31 -14.28 6.24 20.59
C LEU A 31 -15.04 6.89 21.75
N PRO A 32 -14.85 6.42 22.99
CA PRO A 32 -15.40 7.10 24.16
C PRO A 32 -14.74 8.47 24.34
N ASP A 33 -15.56 9.49 24.59
CA ASP A 33 -15.16 10.90 24.77
C ASP A 33 -16.09 11.54 25.81
N ASP A 34 -15.58 11.81 27.02
CA ASP A 34 -16.30 12.42 28.15
C ASP A 34 -17.74 11.91 28.37
N GLY A 35 -17.89 10.57 28.49
CA GLY A 35 -19.19 9.94 28.75
C GLY A 35 -20.12 9.85 27.53
N THR A 36 -19.66 10.31 26.37
CA THR A 36 -20.31 10.13 25.07
C THR A 36 -19.44 9.27 24.13
N PHE A 37 -19.99 8.95 22.96
CA PHE A 37 -19.24 8.29 21.88
C PHE A 37 -19.07 9.26 20.72
N ARG A 38 -17.82 9.46 20.30
CA ARG A 38 -17.46 10.29 19.15
C ARG A 38 -17.04 9.40 17.99
N MET A 39 -17.70 9.61 16.85
CA MET A 39 -17.29 8.98 15.59
C MET A 39 -16.04 9.68 15.06
N VAL A 40 -15.00 8.91 14.77
CA VAL A 40 -13.76 9.42 14.16
C VAL A 40 -13.31 8.51 13.02
N CYS A 41 -12.51 9.10 12.13
CA CYS A 41 -11.85 8.40 11.04
C CYS A 41 -10.33 8.49 11.29
N PRO A 42 -9.74 7.54 12.04
CA PRO A 42 -8.35 7.63 12.45
C PRO A 42 -7.44 7.31 11.28
N GLN A 43 -6.48 8.19 11.02
CA GLN A 43 -5.34 7.91 10.15
C GLN A 43 -4.11 7.61 11.00
N GLY A 44 -3.38 6.55 10.66
CA GLY A 44 -2.08 6.25 11.27
C GLY A 44 -1.08 7.37 10.99
N ARG A 45 -0.02 7.44 11.80
CA ARG A 45 1.06 8.46 11.65
C ARG A 45 2.35 7.89 11.05
N LEU A 46 2.35 6.59 10.71
CA LEU A 46 3.51 5.91 10.14
C LEU A 46 3.65 6.29 8.67
N THR A 47 4.73 7.00 8.35
CA THR A 47 5.08 7.41 6.99
C THR A 47 6.34 6.67 6.55
N TRP A 48 6.34 6.16 5.33
CA TRP A 48 7.54 5.60 4.72
C TRP A 48 8.45 6.75 4.21
N PRO A 49 9.72 6.82 4.63
CA PRO A 49 10.59 7.95 4.31
C PRO A 49 11.09 7.96 2.85
N GLY A 50 10.83 6.90 2.08
CA GLY A 50 11.39 6.73 0.74
C GLY A 50 12.76 6.07 0.75
N ALA A 51 13.09 5.38 -0.35
CA ALA A 51 14.45 4.91 -0.60
C ALA A 51 15.13 5.78 -1.66
N GLY A 52 16.42 6.08 -1.47
CA GLY A 52 17.15 7.05 -2.28
C GLY A 52 17.44 6.64 -3.72
N THR A 53 17.15 5.39 -4.13
CA THR A 53 17.36 4.90 -5.50
C THR A 53 16.21 3.97 -5.93
N PRO A 54 15.93 3.85 -7.24
CA PRO A 54 14.90 2.94 -7.74
C PRO A 54 15.07 1.49 -7.27
N ASN A 55 16.28 0.94 -7.34
CA ASN A 55 16.54 -0.43 -6.87
C ASN A 55 16.30 -0.58 -5.37
N ALA A 56 16.72 0.40 -4.57
CA ALA A 56 16.45 0.36 -3.13
C ALA A 56 14.95 0.44 -2.83
N THR A 57 14.20 1.27 -3.58
CA THR A 57 12.73 1.35 -3.47
C THR A 57 12.08 0.00 -3.77
N LEU A 58 12.51 -0.66 -4.85
CA LEU A 58 11.92 -1.94 -5.27
C LEU A 58 12.22 -3.08 -4.28
N GLU A 59 13.43 -3.14 -3.73
CA GLU A 59 13.75 -4.12 -2.68
C GLU A 59 13.00 -3.84 -1.38
N GLU A 60 12.80 -2.56 -1.03
CA GLU A 60 12.01 -2.22 0.15
C GLU A 60 10.52 -2.56 -0.04
N LEU A 61 9.96 -2.31 -1.22
CA LEU A 61 8.59 -2.75 -1.56
C LEU A 61 8.45 -4.27 -1.50
N ASN A 62 9.45 -5.01 -1.95
CA ASN A 62 9.48 -6.47 -1.83
C ASN A 62 9.35 -6.90 -0.36
N VAL A 63 10.14 -6.30 0.53
CA VAL A 63 10.08 -6.60 1.98
C VAL A 63 8.75 -6.15 2.59
N LEU A 64 8.35 -4.90 2.39
CA LEU A 64 7.19 -4.30 3.06
C LEU A 64 5.86 -4.92 2.61
N LEU A 65 5.71 -5.21 1.32
CA LEU A 65 4.44 -5.68 0.77
C LEU A 65 4.35 -7.20 0.71
N THR A 66 5.48 -7.91 0.55
CA THR A 66 5.45 -9.37 0.34
C THR A 66 6.30 -10.15 1.35
N GLY A 67 6.89 -9.49 2.35
CA GLY A 67 7.83 -10.14 3.27
C GLY A 67 9.09 -10.66 2.57
N GLY A 68 9.46 -10.04 1.45
CA GLY A 68 10.64 -10.38 0.66
C GLY A 68 10.43 -11.49 -0.37
N ARG A 69 9.20 -11.98 -0.54
CA ARG A 69 8.91 -13.20 -1.32
C ARG A 69 8.80 -12.99 -2.84
N MET A 70 8.83 -11.75 -3.35
CA MET A 70 8.66 -11.53 -4.80
C MET A 70 9.65 -12.37 -5.60
N THR A 71 9.11 -13.17 -6.51
CA THR A 71 9.91 -13.94 -7.47
C THR A 71 10.64 -13.01 -8.44
N PRO A 72 11.70 -13.47 -9.13
CA PRO A 72 12.39 -12.66 -10.15
C PRO A 72 11.45 -12.12 -11.23
N VAL A 73 10.44 -12.90 -11.61
CA VAL A 73 9.41 -12.50 -12.59
C VAL A 73 8.54 -11.38 -12.03
N ALA A 74 8.05 -11.52 -10.79
CA ALA A 74 7.26 -10.48 -10.14
C ALA A 74 8.07 -9.18 -9.95
N LYS A 75 9.33 -9.29 -9.53
CA LYS A 75 10.25 -8.14 -9.41
C LYS A 75 10.42 -7.41 -10.75
N ASP A 76 10.55 -8.14 -11.85
CA ASP A 76 10.66 -7.54 -13.18
C ASP A 76 9.40 -6.76 -13.58
N VAL A 77 8.21 -7.32 -13.30
CA VAL A 77 6.94 -6.64 -13.55
C VAL A 77 6.81 -5.36 -12.72
N VAL A 78 7.12 -5.42 -11.44
CA VAL A 78 7.06 -4.24 -10.55
C VAL A 78 8.08 -3.19 -10.97
N ARG A 79 9.28 -3.60 -11.37
CA ARG A 79 10.33 -2.71 -11.89
C ARG A 79 9.88 -1.98 -13.15
N ARG A 80 9.31 -2.69 -14.14
CA ARG A 80 8.77 -2.06 -15.36
C ARG A 80 7.66 -1.07 -15.03
N ALA A 81 6.75 -1.43 -14.12
CA ALA A 81 5.70 -0.52 -13.67
C ALA A 81 6.24 0.76 -13.02
N TYR A 82 7.39 0.69 -12.33
CA TYR A 82 8.09 1.86 -11.79
C TYR A 82 8.72 2.70 -12.90
N GLU A 83 9.49 2.08 -13.80
CA GLU A 83 10.29 2.74 -14.85
C GLU A 83 9.42 3.39 -15.94
N GLU A 84 8.29 2.76 -16.29
CA GLU A 84 7.37 3.22 -17.34
C GLU A 84 6.31 4.20 -16.78
N ALA A 85 6.30 4.47 -15.48
CA ALA A 85 5.34 5.35 -14.86
C ALA A 85 5.54 6.82 -15.28
N PRO A 86 4.46 7.62 -15.34
CA PRO A 86 4.57 9.07 -15.41
C PRO A 86 5.39 9.61 -14.22
N LYS A 87 6.15 10.69 -14.48
CA LYS A 87 6.97 11.33 -13.46
C LYS A 87 6.15 11.71 -12.22
N GLY A 88 6.59 11.29 -11.04
CA GLY A 88 5.91 11.50 -9.76
C GLY A 88 4.85 10.43 -9.41
N GLN A 89 4.64 9.42 -10.26
CA GLN A 89 3.74 8.27 -10.00
C GLN A 89 4.49 6.93 -9.89
N GLU A 90 5.82 6.93 -9.95
CA GLU A 90 6.66 5.73 -10.04
C GLU A 90 6.40 4.78 -8.86
N LEU A 91 6.45 5.31 -7.64
CA LEU A 91 6.16 4.54 -6.43
C LEU A 91 4.73 3.97 -6.45
N GLN A 92 3.76 4.80 -6.84
CA GLN A 92 2.36 4.43 -6.84
C GLN A 92 2.08 3.28 -7.82
N ARG A 93 2.68 3.33 -9.02
CA ARG A 93 2.57 2.27 -10.03
C ARG A 93 3.27 0.99 -9.59
N ALA A 94 4.45 1.11 -8.98
CA ALA A 94 5.14 -0.04 -8.41
C ALA A 94 4.32 -0.72 -7.30
N GLN A 95 3.76 0.06 -6.37
CA GLN A 95 2.86 -0.46 -5.33
C GLN A 95 1.63 -1.13 -5.94
N GLN A 96 1.01 -0.52 -6.97
CA GLN A 96 -0.14 -1.09 -7.65
C GLN A 96 0.20 -2.43 -8.32
N ALA A 97 1.35 -2.54 -8.98
CA ALA A 97 1.81 -3.80 -9.54
C ALA A 97 2.09 -4.84 -8.44
N ALA A 98 2.75 -4.44 -7.35
CA ALA A 98 3.11 -5.32 -6.24
C ALA A 98 1.88 -5.94 -5.57
N VAL A 99 0.82 -5.17 -5.31
CA VAL A 99 -0.41 -5.72 -4.68
C VAL A 99 -1.20 -6.66 -5.59
N MET A 100 -0.92 -6.66 -6.89
CA MET A 100 -1.53 -7.58 -7.87
C MET A 100 -0.73 -8.88 -8.02
N THR A 101 0.45 -8.99 -7.39
CA THR A 101 1.26 -10.21 -7.42
C THR A 101 0.64 -11.32 -6.56
N ALA A 102 0.95 -12.58 -6.88
CA ALA A 102 0.50 -13.71 -6.07
C ALA A 102 1.13 -13.68 -4.67
N GLU A 103 2.38 -13.20 -4.57
CA GLU A 103 3.17 -13.13 -3.36
C GLU A 103 2.61 -12.15 -2.32
N PHE A 104 1.91 -11.10 -2.78
CA PHE A 104 1.15 -10.20 -1.92
C PHE A 104 -0.16 -10.84 -1.44
N ASN A 105 -0.87 -11.54 -2.32
CA ASN A 105 -2.21 -12.07 -2.05
C ASN A 105 -2.24 -13.43 -1.36
N THR A 106 -1.08 -14.04 -1.11
CA THR A 106 -0.96 -15.36 -0.49
C THR A 106 -0.14 -15.31 0.79
N LEU A 107 -0.55 -16.11 1.78
CA LEU A 107 0.20 -16.34 3.02
C LEU A 107 1.26 -17.42 2.75
N GLY A 108 2.36 -17.03 2.10
CA GLY A 108 3.57 -17.85 2.00
C GLY A 108 4.52 -17.61 3.18
N ALA A 109 5.36 -18.59 3.51
CA ALA A 109 6.43 -18.37 4.49
C ALA A 109 7.34 -17.21 4.02
N PRO A 110 7.54 -16.14 4.82
CA PRO A 110 8.45 -15.06 4.46
C PRO A 110 9.86 -15.61 4.22
N LEU A 111 10.70 -14.85 3.49
CA LEU A 111 12.10 -15.23 3.25
C LEU A 111 12.75 -15.70 4.57
N PRO A 112 13.25 -16.96 4.66
CA PRO A 112 14.01 -17.37 5.83
C PRO A 112 15.23 -16.46 5.97
N ARG A 113 15.47 -16.00 7.19
CA ARG A 113 16.65 -15.19 7.54
C ARG A 113 17.92 -16.01 7.49
#